data_AF-A0A486XSB8-F1
#
_entry.id   AF-A0A486XSB8-F1
#
_cell.length_a   1.000
_cell.length_b   1.000
_cell.length_c   1.000
_cell.angle_alpha   90.00
_cell.angle_beta   90.00
_cell.angle_gamma   90.00
#
_symmetry.space_group_name_H-M   'P 1'
#
loop_
_entity.id
_entity.type
_entity.pdbx_description
1 polymer ?
#
loop_
_entity_poly.entity_id
_entity_poly.type
_entity_poly.pdbx_seq_one_letter_code
_entity_poly.pdbx_strand_id
1 'polypeptide(L)'
;MIAFGANHSSLGQVVANAAAKEGIALSADPMPEQAIFTRSDHYTLVKKGVPAVFLMTGFKSQDPNQDGGKVWSSFFAKHYHKPSDDIPSLIKDYGAIRYDAGAVFTNINFNIALDVANTEQRPYWLKDSFFNGVFGQPYNREAVK
;
A
#
# COMPACT_ATOMS: atom_id res chain seq x y z
N MET A 1 -8.23 0.42 -1.11
CA MET A 1 -6.85 0.76 -0.69
C MET A 1 -5.92 0.81 -1.89
N ILE A 2 -4.77 1.45 -1.76
CA ILE A 2 -3.73 1.47 -2.80
C ILE A 2 -2.51 0.70 -2.27
N ALA A 3 -1.95 -0.16 -3.10
CA ALA A 3 -0.71 -0.89 -2.82
C ALA A 3 0.30 -0.53 -3.90
N PHE A 4 1.06 0.53 -3.66
CA PHE A 4 2.11 0.97 -4.58
C PHE A 4 3.13 -0.15 -4.75
N GLY A 5 3.46 -0.46 -6.01
CA GLY A 5 4.36 -1.55 -6.38
C GLY A 5 3.73 -2.95 -6.43
N ALA A 6 2.43 -3.11 -6.12
CA ALA A 6 1.74 -4.39 -6.18
C ALA A 6 1.79 -5.05 -7.58
N ASN A 7 1.82 -4.26 -8.65
CA ASN A 7 1.92 -4.73 -10.02
C ASN A 7 3.34 -5.18 -10.43
N HIS A 8 4.32 -5.09 -9.54
CA HIS A 8 5.72 -5.44 -9.85
C HIS A 8 6.14 -6.80 -9.30
N SER A 9 5.39 -7.39 -8.37
CA SER A 9 5.77 -8.63 -7.68
C SER A 9 4.58 -9.51 -7.33
N SER A 10 4.86 -10.74 -6.92
CA SER A 10 3.83 -11.67 -6.42
C SER A 10 3.09 -11.17 -5.17
N LEU A 11 3.64 -10.17 -4.47
CA LEU A 11 2.97 -9.53 -3.33
C LEU A 11 1.64 -8.88 -3.70
N GLY A 12 1.43 -8.47 -4.95
CA GLY A 12 0.15 -7.87 -5.36
C GLY A 12 -1.04 -8.79 -5.07
N GLN A 13 -0.91 -10.08 -5.35
CA GLN A 13 -1.97 -11.06 -5.07
C GLN A 13 -2.14 -11.29 -3.57
N VAL A 14 -1.04 -11.34 -2.81
CA VAL A 14 -1.06 -11.48 -1.35
C VAL A 14 -1.85 -10.32 -0.71
N VAL A 15 -1.54 -9.09 -1.12
CA VAL A 15 -2.26 -7.89 -0.65
C VAL A 15 -3.73 -7.94 -1.05
N ALA A 16 -4.04 -8.31 -2.29
CA ALA A 16 -5.42 -8.41 -2.76
C ALA A 16 -6.24 -9.42 -1.94
N ASN A 17 -5.66 -10.59 -1.66
CA ASN A 17 -6.30 -11.62 -0.84
C ASN A 17 -6.54 -11.15 0.60
N ALA A 18 -5.54 -10.50 1.22
CA ALA A 18 -5.66 -9.98 2.57
C ALA A 18 -6.70 -8.85 2.67
N ALA A 19 -6.72 -7.93 1.70
CA ALA A 19 -7.69 -6.84 1.64
C ALA A 19 -9.13 -7.36 1.46
N ALA A 20 -9.31 -8.38 0.60
CA ALA A 20 -10.62 -8.96 0.34
C ALA A 20 -11.27 -9.59 1.59
N LYS A 21 -10.47 -10.12 2.53
CA LYS A 21 -10.96 -10.65 3.83
C LYS A 21 -11.66 -9.57 4.67
N GLU A 22 -11.28 -8.31 4.50
CA GLU A 22 -11.88 -7.16 5.19
C GLU A 22 -12.89 -6.39 4.31
N GLY A 23 -13.29 -6.96 3.16
CA GLY A 23 -14.19 -6.30 2.22
C GLY A 23 -13.59 -5.05 1.55
N ILE A 24 -12.26 -4.97 1.45
CA ILE A 24 -11.54 -3.88 0.82
C ILE A 24 -10.98 -4.33 -0.53
N ALA A 25 -11.28 -3.55 -1.58
CA ALA A 25 -10.67 -3.74 -2.90
C ALA A 25 -9.37 -2.94 -3.05
N LEU A 26 -8.44 -3.48 -3.85
CA LEU A 26 -7.31 -2.71 -4.35
C LEU A 26 -7.76 -1.75 -5.45
N SER A 27 -7.13 -0.59 -5.49
CA SER A 27 -7.22 0.37 -6.58
C SER A 27 -5.86 0.50 -7.23
N ALA A 28 -5.86 0.76 -8.54
CA ALA A 28 -4.64 1.11 -9.26
C ALA A 28 -4.01 2.38 -8.65
N ASP A 29 -2.71 2.57 -8.91
CA ASP A 29 -2.01 3.80 -8.57
C ASP A 29 -2.69 4.98 -9.30
N PRO A 30 -3.27 5.95 -8.57
CA PRO A 30 -3.95 7.09 -9.17
C PRO A 30 -3.00 8.20 -9.63
N MET A 31 -1.71 8.12 -9.29
CA MET A 31 -0.68 9.13 -9.54
C MET A 31 0.63 8.48 -10.02
N PRO A 32 0.61 7.67 -11.10
CA PRO A 32 1.78 6.90 -11.54
C PRO A 32 2.98 7.79 -11.89
N GLU A 33 2.73 9.02 -12.37
CA GLU A 33 3.75 10.02 -12.69
C GLU A 33 4.56 10.48 -11.46
N GLN A 34 4.02 10.30 -10.25
CA GLN A 34 4.72 10.67 -9.01
C GLN A 34 5.67 9.60 -8.49
N ALA A 35 5.67 8.40 -9.08
CA ALA A 35 6.53 7.28 -8.70
C ALA A 35 6.56 7.04 -7.18
N ILE A 36 5.40 7.06 -6.51
CA ILE A 36 5.29 7.02 -5.04
C ILE A 36 5.98 5.78 -4.44
N PHE A 37 5.93 4.63 -5.14
CA PHE A 37 6.64 3.42 -4.72
C PHE A 37 8.13 3.65 -4.46
N THR A 38 8.81 4.56 -5.15
CA THR A 38 10.26 4.78 -4.97
C THR A 38 10.60 5.85 -3.93
N ARG A 39 9.62 6.36 -3.17
CA ARG A 39 9.74 7.56 -2.31
C ARG A 39 9.61 7.28 -0.81
N SER A 40 9.76 6.03 -0.37
CA SER A 40 9.69 5.62 1.03
C SER A 40 10.79 4.60 1.38
N ASP A 41 10.91 4.23 2.65
CA ASP A 41 12.05 3.50 3.24
C ASP A 41 12.32 2.15 2.57
N HIS A 42 11.25 1.43 2.22
CA HIS A 42 11.32 0.12 1.58
C HIS A 42 12.11 0.14 0.26
N TYR A 43 12.20 1.28 -0.42
CA TYR A 43 12.91 1.37 -1.70
C TYR A 43 14.41 1.06 -1.56
N THR A 44 15.01 1.29 -0.39
CA THR A 44 16.41 0.87 -0.15
C THR A 44 16.56 -0.65 -0.18
N LEU A 45 15.55 -1.40 0.24
CA LEU A 45 15.52 -2.87 0.14
C LEU A 45 15.22 -3.32 -1.29
N VAL A 46 14.36 -2.60 -2.01
CA VAL A 46 14.10 -2.84 -3.45
C VAL A 46 15.39 -2.74 -4.26
N LYS A 47 16.24 -1.74 -3.99
CA LYS A 47 17.57 -1.61 -4.60
C LYS A 47 18.52 -2.78 -4.29
N LYS A 48 18.21 -3.58 -3.26
CA LYS A 48 18.91 -4.84 -2.92
C LYS A 48 18.18 -6.09 -3.43
N GLY A 49 17.17 -5.90 -4.27
CA GLY A 49 16.43 -6.97 -4.92
C GLY A 49 15.23 -7.48 -4.14
N VAL A 50 14.88 -6.91 -2.99
CA VAL A 50 13.75 -7.39 -2.17
C VAL A 50 12.42 -6.88 -2.73
N PRO A 51 11.49 -7.76 -3.15
CA PRO A 51 10.13 -7.36 -3.52
C PRO A 51 9.41 -6.68 -2.36
N ALA A 52 8.70 -5.60 -2.64
CA ALA A 52 8.04 -4.79 -1.62
C ALA A 52 6.75 -4.18 -2.16
N VAL A 53 5.89 -3.76 -1.24
CA VAL A 53 4.70 -2.94 -1.49
C VAL A 53 4.65 -1.81 -0.47
N PHE A 54 4.07 -0.68 -0.85
CA PHE A 54 3.77 0.42 0.06
C PHE A 54 2.27 0.67 0.10
N LEU A 55 1.67 0.52 1.27
CA LEU A 55 0.23 0.51 1.44
C LEU A 55 -0.28 1.88 1.90
N MET A 56 -1.35 2.34 1.27
CA MET A 56 -2.13 3.50 1.71
C MET A 56 -3.62 3.14 1.74
N THR A 57 -4.37 3.74 2.65
CA THR A 57 -5.83 3.51 2.83
C THR A 57 -6.62 3.74 1.54
N GLY A 58 -6.13 4.61 0.65
CA GLY A 58 -6.66 4.86 -0.69
C GLY A 58 -7.72 5.96 -0.73
N PHE A 59 -8.38 6.12 -1.88
CA PHE A 59 -9.29 7.25 -2.14
C PHE A 59 -10.78 6.87 -2.16
N LYS A 60 -11.10 5.58 -2.09
CA LYS A 60 -12.48 5.11 -2.08
C LYS A 60 -12.90 4.79 -0.65
N SER A 61 -13.94 5.46 -0.15
CA SER A 61 -14.55 5.15 1.14
C SER A 61 -15.51 3.95 1.02
N GLN A 62 -15.67 3.22 2.13
CA GLN A 62 -16.75 2.26 2.29
C GLN A 62 -18.08 2.96 2.65
N ASP A 63 -18.01 4.18 3.19
CA ASP A 63 -19.20 5.02 3.37
C ASP A 63 -19.54 5.70 2.04
N PRO A 64 -20.69 5.38 1.41
CA PRO A 64 -21.08 5.95 0.13
C PRO A 64 -21.32 7.47 0.19
N ASN A 65 -21.51 8.04 1.38
CA ASN A 65 -21.68 9.48 1.57
C ASN A 65 -20.34 10.23 1.69
N GLN A 66 -19.22 9.50 1.77
CA GLN A 66 -17.90 10.08 1.95
C GLN A 66 -17.07 9.99 0.66
N ASP A 67 -16.71 11.14 0.12
CA ASP A 67 -15.73 11.26 -0.96
C ASP A 67 -14.31 11.15 -0.38
N GLY A 68 -13.79 9.93 -0.33
CA GLY A 68 -12.46 9.66 0.23
C GLY A 68 -11.32 10.39 -0.50
N GLY A 69 -11.45 10.62 -1.81
CA GLY A 69 -10.49 11.39 -2.60
C GLY A 69 -10.45 12.84 -2.15
N LYS A 70 -11.61 13.49 -1.98
CA LYS A 70 -11.67 14.87 -1.45
C LYS A 70 -11.12 14.99 -0.04
N VAL A 71 -11.43 14.03 0.84
CA VAL A 71 -10.89 14.01 2.21
C VAL A 71 -9.36 13.91 2.17
N TRP A 72 -8.82 12.98 1.39
CA TRP A 72 -7.37 12.82 1.24
C TRP A 72 -6.71 14.08 0.66
N SER A 73 -7.25 14.65 -0.43
CA SER A 73 -6.70 15.85 -1.04
C SER A 73 -6.77 17.06 -0.11
N SER A 74 -7.84 17.21 0.68
CA SER A 74 -7.95 18.25 1.70
C SER A 74 -6.87 18.09 2.76
N PHE A 75 -6.69 16.89 3.30
CA PHE A 75 -5.64 16.60 4.28
C PHE A 75 -4.24 16.91 3.70
N PHE A 76 -3.97 16.42 2.49
CA PHE A 76 -2.68 16.58 1.83
C PHE A 76 -2.35 18.06 1.55
N ALA A 77 -3.32 18.87 1.15
CA ALA A 77 -3.11 20.29 0.90
C ALA A 77 -2.99 21.11 2.19
N LYS A 78 -3.77 20.78 3.23
CA LYS A 78 -3.91 21.62 4.43
C LYS A 78 -2.98 21.22 5.57
N HIS A 79 -2.83 19.93 5.87
CA HIS A 79 -2.19 19.46 7.11
C HIS A 79 -0.88 18.71 6.88
N TYR A 80 -0.74 17.96 5.78
CA TYR A 80 0.45 17.14 5.55
C TYR A 80 1.75 17.94 5.64
N HIS A 81 2.71 17.46 6.44
CA HIS A 81 3.99 18.13 6.76
C HIS A 81 3.84 19.53 7.39
N LYS A 82 2.77 19.78 8.14
CA LYS A 82 2.56 21.04 8.86
C LYS A 82 2.26 20.80 10.35
N PRO A 83 2.45 21.81 11.22
CA PRO A 83 2.13 21.68 12.64
C PRO A 83 0.67 21.28 12.92
N SER A 84 -0.25 21.60 12.00
CA SER A 84 -1.67 21.24 12.09
C SER A 84 -1.97 19.77 11.78
N ASP A 85 -0.96 18.96 11.48
CA ASP A 85 -1.05 17.49 11.49
C ASP A 85 -1.02 16.98 12.94
N ASP A 86 -1.99 17.46 13.73
CA ASP A 86 -2.17 17.17 15.15
C ASP A 86 -3.62 16.72 15.41
N ILE A 87 -3.83 15.97 16.50
CA ILE A 87 -5.15 15.41 16.81
C ILE A 87 -6.25 16.49 16.95
N PRO A 88 -6.08 17.55 17.76
CA PRO A 88 -7.08 18.63 17.86
C PRO A 88 -7.48 19.26 16.52
N SER A 89 -6.50 19.60 15.68
CA SER A 89 -6.70 20.23 14.37
C SER A 89 -7.41 19.29 13.40
N LEU A 90 -7.05 18.01 13.39
CA LEU A 90 -7.68 17.01 12.51
C LEU A 90 -9.10 16.66 12.94
N ILE A 91 -9.37 16.60 14.25
CA ILE A 91 -10.74 16.35 14.74
C ILE A 91 -11.69 17.48 14.33
N LYS A 92 -11.20 18.73 14.31
CA LYS A 92 -11.99 19.88 13.87
C LYS A 92 -12.42 19.77 12.41
N ASP A 93 -11.54 19.30 11.53
CA ASP A 93 -11.78 19.27 10.08
C ASP A 93 -12.41 17.94 9.60
N TYR A 94 -12.12 16.81 10.27
CA TYR A 94 -12.47 15.47 9.80
C TYR A 94 -13.27 14.62 10.80
N GLY A 95 -13.50 15.13 12.02
CA GLY A 95 -14.19 14.41 13.09
C GLY A 95 -13.29 13.47 13.89
N ALA A 96 -13.90 12.72 14.81
CA ALA A 96 -13.17 11.83 15.73
C ALA A 96 -12.36 10.74 15.01
N ILE A 97 -11.27 10.29 15.64
CA ILE A 97 -10.44 9.21 15.13
C ILE A 97 -11.30 7.94 14.93
N ARG A 98 -11.22 7.39 13.72
CA ARG A 98 -11.89 6.14 13.33
C ARG A 98 -11.02 4.93 13.64
N TYR A 99 -11.04 4.50 14.91
CA TYR A 99 -10.29 3.33 15.36
C TYR A 99 -10.73 2.04 14.69
N ASP A 100 -12.00 1.95 14.28
CA ASP A 100 -12.55 0.85 13.50
C ASP A 100 -11.89 0.73 12.11
N ALA A 101 -11.71 1.85 11.40
CA ALA A 101 -10.97 1.88 10.13
C ALA A 101 -9.48 1.56 10.35
N GLY A 102 -8.90 2.02 11.46
CA GLY A 102 -7.53 1.66 11.86
C GLY A 102 -7.35 0.16 12.09
N ALA A 103 -8.34 -0.50 12.72
CA ALA A 103 -8.34 -1.95 12.93
C ALA A 103 -8.41 -2.70 11.60
N VAL A 104 -9.29 -2.30 10.67
CA VAL A 104 -9.36 -2.88 9.32
C VAL A 104 -8.00 -2.77 8.61
N PHE A 105 -7.38 -1.58 8.58
CA PHE A 105 -6.09 -1.42 7.92
C PHE A 105 -4.98 -2.25 8.59
N THR A 106 -5.01 -2.37 9.92
CA THR A 106 -4.08 -3.22 10.69
C THR A 106 -4.27 -4.70 10.36
N ASN A 107 -5.51 -5.20 10.29
CA ASN A 107 -5.81 -6.59 9.95
C ASN A 107 -5.30 -6.95 8.55
N ILE A 108 -5.43 -6.05 7.58
CA ILE A 108 -4.88 -6.26 6.23
C ILE A 108 -3.36 -6.44 6.29
N ASN A 109 -2.65 -5.55 6.99
CA ASN A 109 -1.19 -5.63 7.16
C ASN A 109 -0.76 -6.92 7.87
N PHE A 110 -1.47 -7.28 8.94
CA PHE A 110 -1.22 -8.52 9.67
C PHE A 110 -1.41 -9.75 8.77
N ASN A 111 -2.51 -9.81 8.02
CA ASN A 111 -2.79 -10.93 7.12
C ASN A 111 -1.78 -11.03 5.97
N ILE A 112 -1.27 -9.91 5.45
CA ILE A 112 -0.17 -9.91 4.46
C ILE A 112 1.08 -10.53 5.07
N ALA A 113 1.49 -10.05 6.25
CA ALA A 113 2.68 -10.57 6.93
C ALA A 113 2.54 -12.07 7.27
N LEU A 114 1.36 -12.48 7.73
CA LEU A 114 1.06 -13.87 8.06
C LEU A 114 1.11 -14.77 6.82
N ASP A 115 0.55 -14.33 5.69
CA ASP A 115 0.56 -15.10 4.44
C ASP A 115 1.99 -15.25 3.89
N VAL A 116 2.76 -14.16 3.87
CA VAL A 116 4.18 -14.18 3.45
C VAL A 116 5.01 -15.07 4.36
N ALA A 117 4.79 -15.03 5.68
CA ALA A 117 5.54 -15.82 6.64
C ALA A 117 5.24 -17.32 6.60
N ASN A 118 4.04 -17.71 6.16
CA ASN A 118 3.59 -19.11 6.14
C ASN A 118 3.52 -19.74 4.74
N THR A 119 3.93 -19.00 3.71
CA THR A 119 4.04 -19.54 2.34
C THR A 119 5.49 -19.93 2.05
N GLU A 120 5.70 -21.17 1.58
CA GLU A 120 7.05 -21.65 1.22
C GLU A 120 7.69 -20.81 0.10
N GLN A 121 6.88 -20.43 -0.90
CA GLN A 121 7.31 -19.57 -1.98
C GLN A 121 7.55 -18.14 -1.49
N ARG A 122 8.82 -17.73 -1.50
CA ARG A 122 9.21 -16.34 -1.22
C ARG A 122 8.63 -15.38 -2.26
N PRO A 123 8.37 -14.11 -1.88
CA PRO A 123 8.03 -13.07 -2.83
C PRO A 123 9.03 -12.98 -3.98
N TYR A 124 8.54 -12.77 -5.19
CA TYR A 124 9.35 -12.67 -6.41
C TYR A 124 8.86 -11.54 -7.32
N TRP A 125 9.76 -11.01 -8.13
CA TRP A 125 9.45 -10.02 -9.15
C TRP A 125 8.76 -10.66 -10.36
N LEU A 126 7.70 -10.02 -10.86
CA LEU A 126 7.04 -10.43 -12.09
C LEU A 126 7.96 -10.22 -13.30
N LYS A 127 7.83 -11.07 -14.33
CA LYS A 127 8.72 -11.09 -15.48
C LYS A 127 8.88 -9.71 -16.13
N ASP A 128 7.77 -9.01 -16.35
CA ASP A 128 7.71 -7.74 -17.07
C ASP A 128 7.92 -6.51 -16.16
N SER A 129 8.22 -6.73 -14.88
CA SER A 129 8.50 -5.66 -13.93
C SER A 129 9.84 -4.97 -14.26
N PHE A 130 9.85 -3.63 -14.31
CA PHE A 130 11.09 -2.85 -14.38
C PHE A 130 12.10 -3.27 -13.30
N PHE A 131 11.62 -3.47 -12.07
CA PHE A 131 12.48 -3.85 -10.93
C PHE A 131 13.04 -5.27 -11.05
N ASN A 132 12.38 -6.17 -11.80
CA ASN A 132 12.93 -7.47 -12.15
C ASN A 132 14.22 -7.33 -12.98
N GLY A 133 14.18 -6.48 -14.00
CA GLY A 133 15.32 -6.25 -14.90
C GLY A 133 16.49 -5.56 -14.21
N VAL A 134 16.22 -4.64 -13.30
CA VAL A 134 17.25 -3.80 -12.66
C VAL A 134 17.81 -4.42 -11.37
N PHE A 135 16.95 -4.96 -10.49
CA PHE A 135 17.35 -5.41 -9.15
C PHE A 135 17.09 -6.88 -8.86
N GLY A 136 16.31 -7.56 -9.70
CA GLY A 136 16.00 -8.97 -9.51
C GLY A 136 17.27 -9.83 -9.41
N GLN A 137 17.21 -10.91 -8.65
CA GLN A 137 18.28 -11.87 -8.43
C GLN A 137 17.83 -13.26 -8.92
N PRO A 138 18.74 -14.19 -9.26
CA PRO A 138 18.37 -15.51 -9.78
C PRO A 138 17.40 -16.33 -8.92
N TYR A 139 17.17 -15.98 -7.66
CA TYR A 139 16.29 -16.67 -6.73
C TYR A 139 14.94 -15.98 -6.48
N ASN A 140 14.66 -14.82 -7.11
CA ASN A 140 13.44 -14.05 -6.85
C ASN A 140 12.83 -13.42 -8.11
N ARG A 141 12.94 -14.11 -9.25
CA ARG A 141 12.28 -13.74 -10.52
C ARG A 141 11.26 -14.81 -10.89
N GLU A 142 10.16 -14.42 -11.51
CA GLU A 142 9.08 -15.33 -11.94
C GLU A 142 9.53 -16.48 -12.87
N ALA A 143 10.67 -16.34 -13.56
CA ALA A 143 11.23 -17.39 -14.41
C ALA A 143 11.85 -18.58 -13.63
N VAL A 144 11.83 -18.55 -12.29
CA VAL A 144 12.49 -19.52 -11.38
C VAL A 144 11.46 -20.43 -10.71
N LYS A 145 10.29 -20.64 -11.34
CA LYS A 145 9.32 -21.65 -10.88
C LYS A 145 9.92 -23.04 -10.90
#